data_AF-A0A3E2N329-F1
#
_entry.id   AF-A0A3E2N329-F1
#
_cell.length_a   1.000
_cell.length_b   1.000
_cell.length_c   1.000
_cell.angle_alpha   90.00
_cell.angle_beta   90.00
_cell.angle_gamma   90.00
#
_symmetry.space_group_name_H-M   'P 1'
#
loop_
_entity.id
_entity.type
_entity.pdbx_description
1 polymer ?
#
loop_
_entity_poly.entity_id
_entity_poly.type
_entity_poly.pdbx_seq_one_letter_code
_entity_poly.pdbx_strand_id
1 'polypeptide(L)'
;MRQMGTRRCRPGADDGVDETGRAMRMTALASPTTDRLFPGAGEERRVSSSTWRAFAVWTAIFWGATAIFAALFYLGVLDFTTSTKTSLYGISIWLNGWFIPLLLPGARKRPRMALFHECLVLWMVSYAITNLLWEIPWVIFSPFVFHDLHTLGDIVAYTPWLRENVLHMYWWDLASFGSVDLRTVNHNPTFFTLEIYAFVNLAGALAFWRLNKRRSPMRYLIPVLGAGEPVVATFIFSFSEVFGGFKNMAGGVADTLLALAWTQYQYFVFPLVFGWLGCKLLYQDWRRLSGSAGPARVSLNRTGQPAGDR
;
A
#
# COMPACT_ATOMS: atom_id res chain seq x y z
N MET A 1 1.00 27.91 61.63
CA MET A 1 1.17 26.52 61.16
C MET A 1 -0.21 25.90 61.09
N ARG A 2 -0.86 25.99 59.92
CA ARG A 2 -0.98 24.97 58.85
C ARG A 2 -1.89 23.80 59.24
N GLN A 3 -3.07 23.85 58.63
CA GLN A 3 -4.18 22.90 58.68
C GLN A 3 -3.86 21.57 57.99
N MET A 4 -4.55 20.53 58.48
CA MET A 4 -4.70 19.20 57.90
C MET A 4 -5.53 19.20 56.61
N GLY A 5 -5.26 18.21 55.77
CA GLY A 5 -6.15 17.66 54.74
C GLY A 5 -5.32 17.04 53.62
N THR A 6 -5.55 15.83 53.09
CA THR A 6 -6.54 14.76 53.31
C THR A 6 -5.92 13.51 52.65
N ARG A 7 -6.06 12.33 53.27
CA ARG A 7 -5.74 11.03 52.68
C ARG A 7 -6.73 10.72 51.54
N ARG A 8 -6.23 10.20 50.42
CA ARG A 8 -6.98 9.28 49.54
C ARG A 8 -6.35 7.91 49.60
N CYS A 9 -7.17 6.90 49.88
CA CYS A 9 -6.82 5.48 49.85
C CYS A 9 -6.55 5.02 48.41
N ARG A 10 -5.53 4.16 48.24
CA ARG A 10 -5.45 3.19 47.13
C ARG A 10 -5.85 1.82 47.69
N PRO A 11 -6.78 1.08 47.07
CA PRO A 11 -6.89 -0.36 47.27
C PRO A 11 -5.72 -1.07 46.59
N GLY A 12 -5.23 -2.12 47.24
CA GLY A 12 -3.98 -2.81 46.95
C GLY A 12 -3.96 -3.58 45.62
N ALA A 13 -2.75 -3.67 45.07
CA ALA A 13 -2.34 -4.78 44.23
C ALA A 13 -2.01 -5.95 45.17
N ASP A 14 -2.60 -7.12 44.91
CA ASP A 14 -2.10 -8.38 45.46
C ASP A 14 -0.72 -8.64 44.86
N ASP A 15 0.31 -8.42 45.66
CA ASP A 15 1.69 -8.76 45.34
C ASP A 15 1.89 -10.27 45.53
N GLY A 16 1.89 -11.01 44.42
CA GLY A 16 2.33 -12.40 44.38
C GLY A 16 3.83 -12.51 44.64
N VAL A 17 4.20 -12.85 45.87
CA VAL A 17 5.56 -13.21 46.30
C VAL A 17 5.68 -14.74 46.26
N ASP A 18 6.68 -15.26 45.54
CA ASP A 18 7.06 -16.68 45.58
C ASP A 18 7.97 -16.98 46.80
N GLU A 19 7.97 -18.22 47.29
CA GLU A 19 8.49 -18.70 48.60
C GLU A 19 10.02 -18.52 48.84
N THR A 20 10.72 -17.76 48.01
CA THR A 20 12.15 -17.42 48.20
C THR A 20 12.44 -15.92 48.25
N GLY A 21 11.42 -15.06 48.33
CA GLY A 21 11.60 -13.64 48.68
C GLY A 21 12.37 -12.79 47.64
N ARG A 22 12.37 -13.19 46.37
CA ARG A 22 12.92 -12.36 45.27
C ARG A 22 11.81 -11.63 44.53
N ALA A 23 11.94 -10.30 44.45
CA ALA A 23 11.07 -9.44 43.66
C ALA A 23 11.07 -9.87 42.18
N MET A 24 9.90 -10.23 41.67
CA MET A 24 9.69 -10.59 40.27
C MET A 24 9.79 -9.33 39.41
N ARG A 25 10.91 -9.18 38.69
CA ARG A 25 11.06 -8.12 37.71
C ARG A 25 10.19 -8.47 36.50
N MET A 26 9.03 -7.81 36.35
CA MET A 26 8.25 -7.87 35.12
C MET A 26 9.06 -7.27 33.96
N THR A 27 9.88 -8.09 33.30
CA THR A 27 10.26 -7.83 31.92
C THR A 27 9.01 -8.02 31.09
N ALA A 28 8.51 -6.92 30.52
CA ALA A 28 7.52 -6.93 29.47
C ALA A 28 7.88 -8.04 28.46
N LEU A 29 6.94 -8.96 28.23
CA LEU A 29 7.02 -9.96 27.17
C LEU A 29 7.07 -9.24 25.81
N ALA A 30 8.25 -8.75 25.45
CA ALA A 30 8.61 -8.60 24.05
C ALA A 30 8.61 -10.01 23.48
N SER A 31 7.53 -10.39 22.80
CA SER A 31 7.43 -11.67 22.07
C SER A 31 8.65 -11.82 21.15
N PRO A 32 9.63 -12.70 21.45
CA PRO A 32 10.89 -12.77 20.72
C PRO A 32 10.97 -14.01 19.82
N THR A 33 9.84 -14.61 19.44
CA THR A 33 9.82 -15.98 18.92
C THR A 33 9.74 -16.13 17.40
N THR A 34 9.44 -15.09 16.62
CA THR A 34 9.39 -15.22 15.14
C THR A 34 10.69 -14.86 14.43
N ASP A 35 11.52 -13.97 14.98
CA ASP A 35 12.81 -13.59 14.35
C ASP A 35 13.91 -14.67 14.53
N ARG A 36 13.68 -15.71 15.36
CA ARG A 36 14.65 -16.80 15.61
C ARG A 36 14.53 -18.00 14.67
N LEU A 37 13.53 -18.05 13.78
CA LEU A 37 13.29 -19.24 12.95
C LEU A 37 14.26 -19.40 11.78
N PHE A 38 15.01 -18.37 11.39
CA PHE A 38 16.01 -18.46 10.33
C PHE A 38 17.25 -17.63 10.71
N PRO A 39 18.39 -18.26 11.07
CA PRO A 39 19.63 -17.55 11.33
C PRO A 39 20.24 -17.12 10.00
N GLY A 40 19.72 -16.03 9.43
CA GLY A 40 20.36 -15.35 8.31
C GLY A 40 19.56 -14.17 7.80
N ALA A 41 20.29 -13.08 7.50
CA ALA A 41 19.72 -11.95 6.81
C ALA A 41 19.48 -12.31 5.34
N GLY A 42 18.32 -11.96 4.80
CA GLY A 42 18.06 -11.98 3.37
C GLY A 42 19.03 -11.06 2.61
N GLU A 43 19.16 -11.26 1.30
CA GLU A 43 20.06 -10.45 0.48
C GLU A 43 19.73 -8.96 0.63
N GLU A 44 20.75 -8.10 0.70
CA GLU A 44 20.52 -6.67 0.64
C GLU A 44 20.10 -6.28 -0.77
N ARG A 45 18.86 -5.81 -0.91
CA ARG A 45 18.36 -5.21 -2.15
C ARG A 45 17.88 -3.80 -1.82
N ARG A 46 18.26 -2.86 -2.66
CA ARG A 46 17.90 -1.45 -2.56
C ARG A 46 17.52 -0.97 -3.94
N VAL A 47 16.64 0.02 -3.97
CA VAL A 47 16.35 0.76 -5.20
C VAL A 47 17.52 1.66 -5.52
N SER A 48 18.02 1.58 -6.76
CA SER A 48 19.12 2.42 -7.22
C SER A 48 18.72 3.89 -7.25
N SER A 49 19.71 4.78 -7.07
CA SER A 49 19.48 6.23 -7.16
C SER A 49 18.95 6.67 -8.52
N SER A 50 19.35 5.98 -9.61
CA SER A 50 18.84 6.26 -10.95
C SER A 50 17.35 5.92 -11.07
N THR A 51 16.93 4.77 -10.53
CA THR A 51 15.51 4.37 -10.48
C THR A 51 14.71 5.34 -9.64
N TRP A 52 15.19 5.71 -8.44
CA TRP A 52 14.51 6.71 -7.61
C TRP A 52 14.37 8.06 -8.30
N ARG A 53 15.44 8.56 -8.94
CA ARG A 53 15.40 9.83 -9.64
C ARG A 53 14.39 9.80 -10.80
N ALA A 54 14.39 8.73 -11.59
CA ALA A 54 13.43 8.57 -12.68
C ALA A 54 11.99 8.48 -12.17
N PHE A 55 11.74 7.72 -11.11
CA PHE A 55 10.42 7.62 -10.49
C PHE A 55 9.96 8.95 -9.84
N ALA A 56 10.87 9.71 -9.24
CA ALA A 56 10.57 11.03 -8.70
C ALA A 56 10.19 12.03 -9.80
N VAL A 57 10.90 12.03 -10.93
CA VAL A 57 10.54 12.85 -12.10
C VAL A 57 9.18 12.43 -12.67
N TRP A 58 8.95 11.13 -12.84
CA TRP A 58 7.67 10.58 -13.28
C TRP A 58 6.51 11.03 -12.38
N THR A 59 6.71 10.94 -11.07
CA THR A 59 5.72 11.35 -10.07
C THR A 59 5.52 12.86 -10.06
N ALA A 60 6.58 13.65 -10.18
CA ALA A 60 6.50 15.10 -10.24
C ALA A 60 5.75 15.60 -11.48
N ILE A 61 5.95 14.96 -12.64
CA ILE A 61 5.21 15.28 -13.87
C ILE A 61 3.71 15.02 -13.68
N PHE A 62 3.34 13.87 -13.10
CA PHE A 62 1.94 13.53 -12.84
C PHE A 62 1.27 14.53 -11.87
N TRP A 63 1.91 14.82 -10.74
CA TRP A 63 1.36 15.78 -9.77
C TRP A 63 1.33 17.21 -10.32
N GLY A 64 2.33 17.60 -11.12
CA GLY A 64 2.32 18.88 -11.83
C GLY A 64 1.14 18.99 -12.80
N ALA A 65 0.88 17.93 -13.58
CA ALA A 65 -0.29 17.88 -14.45
C ALA A 65 -1.60 17.94 -13.64
N THR A 66 -1.71 17.16 -12.57
CA THR A 66 -2.88 17.16 -11.67
C THR A 66 -3.16 18.56 -11.10
N ALA A 67 -2.11 19.27 -10.67
CA ALA A 67 -2.22 20.65 -10.18
C ALA A 67 -2.71 21.62 -11.27
N ILE A 68 -2.29 21.44 -12.53
CA ILE A 68 -2.80 22.23 -13.66
C ILE A 68 -4.29 21.96 -13.88
N PHE A 69 -4.72 20.69 -13.91
CA PHE A 69 -6.13 20.33 -14.05
C PHE A 69 -7.00 20.87 -12.92
N ALA A 70 -6.51 20.76 -11.68
CA ALA A 70 -7.09 21.37 -10.50
C ALA A 70 -7.26 22.89 -10.67
N ALA A 71 -6.22 23.61 -11.09
CA ALA A 71 -6.28 25.05 -11.31
C ALA A 71 -7.27 25.44 -12.42
N LEU A 72 -7.27 24.70 -13.54
CA LEU A 72 -8.21 24.93 -14.64
C LEU A 72 -9.67 24.65 -14.22
N PHE A 73 -9.90 23.62 -13.39
CA PHE A 73 -11.19 23.38 -12.79
C PHE A 73 -11.60 24.51 -11.84
N TYR A 74 -10.69 24.94 -10.94
CA TYR A 74 -10.92 26.01 -9.98
C TYR A 74 -11.31 27.33 -10.65
N LEU A 75 -10.61 27.69 -11.73
CA LEU A 75 -10.85 28.89 -12.53
C LEU A 75 -12.09 28.81 -13.45
N GLY A 76 -12.78 27.66 -13.48
CA GLY A 76 -13.97 27.48 -14.30
C GLY A 76 -13.72 27.18 -15.78
N VAL A 77 -12.46 26.93 -16.17
CA VAL A 77 -12.09 26.57 -17.55
C VAL A 77 -12.48 25.13 -17.87
N LEU A 78 -12.34 24.23 -16.90
CA LEU A 78 -12.79 22.84 -17.02
C LEU A 78 -14.00 22.60 -16.12
N ASP A 79 -14.97 21.85 -16.63
CA ASP A 79 -16.06 21.31 -15.82
C ASP A 79 -15.57 20.15 -14.93
N PHE A 80 -16.39 19.79 -13.94
CA PHE A 80 -16.09 18.71 -13.00
C PHE A 80 -15.85 17.38 -13.72
N THR A 81 -16.74 16.98 -14.62
CA THR A 81 -16.69 15.68 -15.29
C THR A 81 -15.43 15.54 -16.16
N THR A 82 -15.10 16.55 -16.96
CA THR A 82 -13.93 16.53 -17.84
C THR A 82 -12.63 16.52 -17.04
N SER A 83 -12.53 17.36 -16.00
CA SER A 83 -11.32 17.45 -15.17
C SER A 83 -11.07 16.18 -14.37
N THR A 84 -12.10 15.62 -13.74
CA THR A 84 -12.00 14.41 -12.92
C THR A 84 -11.70 13.17 -13.75
N LYS A 85 -12.40 12.96 -14.88
CA LYS A 85 -12.09 11.84 -15.79
C LYS A 85 -10.65 11.92 -16.32
N THR A 86 -10.19 13.11 -16.70
CA THR A 86 -8.81 13.27 -17.18
C THR A 86 -7.80 12.97 -16.07
N SER A 87 -8.10 13.38 -14.82
CA SER A 87 -7.31 13.00 -13.64
C SER A 87 -7.26 11.48 -13.45
N LEU A 88 -8.40 10.78 -13.58
CA LEU A 88 -8.48 9.32 -13.48
C LEU A 88 -7.67 8.59 -14.57
N TYR A 89 -7.65 9.10 -15.81
CA TYR A 89 -6.72 8.59 -16.82
C TYR A 89 -5.26 8.83 -16.42
N GLY A 90 -4.97 10.03 -15.92
CA GLY A 90 -3.64 10.43 -15.46
C GLY A 90 -3.11 9.52 -14.36
N ILE A 91 -3.89 9.27 -13.29
CA ILE A 91 -3.45 8.43 -12.17
C ILE A 91 -3.18 7.00 -12.64
N SER A 92 -3.99 6.51 -13.57
CA SER A 92 -3.78 5.19 -14.11
C SER A 92 -2.50 5.09 -14.94
N ILE A 93 -2.16 6.11 -15.72
CA ILE A 93 -0.84 6.20 -16.36
C ILE A 93 0.23 6.24 -15.29
N TRP A 94 0.12 7.10 -14.28
CA TRP A 94 1.14 7.25 -13.24
C TRP A 94 1.40 5.96 -12.45
N LEU A 95 0.37 5.17 -12.11
CA LEU A 95 0.48 3.90 -11.38
C LEU A 95 1.34 2.87 -12.11
N ASN A 96 1.52 2.99 -13.43
CA ASN A 96 2.41 2.16 -14.22
C ASN A 96 3.91 2.45 -13.99
N GLY A 97 4.26 3.47 -13.19
CA GLY A 97 5.64 3.84 -12.89
C GLY A 97 6.50 2.72 -12.27
N TRP A 98 5.89 1.63 -11.81
CA TRP A 98 6.58 0.47 -11.30
C TRP A 98 7.51 -0.22 -12.31
N PHE A 99 7.27 -0.10 -13.62
CA PHE A 99 8.14 -0.73 -14.63
C PHE A 99 9.34 0.13 -15.05
N ILE A 100 9.49 1.35 -14.51
CA ILE A 100 10.65 2.23 -14.77
C ILE A 100 12.01 1.49 -14.64
N PRO A 101 12.25 0.63 -13.63
CA PRO A 101 13.51 -0.11 -13.50
C PRO A 101 13.86 -0.95 -14.74
N LEU A 102 12.83 -1.42 -15.48
CA LEU A 102 12.96 -2.26 -16.67
C LEU A 102 13.26 -1.44 -17.93
N LEU A 103 12.91 -0.15 -17.93
CA LEU A 103 13.07 0.75 -19.06
C LEU A 103 14.38 1.55 -19.01
N LEU A 104 15.02 1.63 -17.85
CA LEU A 104 16.27 2.38 -17.70
C LEU A 104 17.43 1.77 -18.52
N PRO A 105 18.35 2.61 -19.04
CA PRO A 105 19.53 2.14 -19.76
C PRO A 105 20.31 1.10 -18.95
N GLY A 106 20.66 0.00 -19.60
CA GLY A 106 21.40 -1.10 -18.96
C GLY A 106 20.56 -2.04 -18.11
N ALA A 107 19.22 -1.89 -18.04
CA ALA A 107 18.34 -2.81 -17.30
C ALA A 107 18.62 -4.29 -17.61
N ARG A 108 18.84 -4.65 -18.89
CA ARG A 108 19.15 -6.03 -19.31
C ARG A 108 20.43 -6.62 -18.69
N LYS A 109 21.37 -5.77 -18.27
CA LYS A 109 22.64 -6.18 -17.63
C LYS A 109 22.51 -6.29 -16.11
N ARG A 110 21.40 -5.81 -15.52
CA ARG A 110 21.20 -5.80 -14.06
C ARG A 110 20.70 -7.17 -13.59
N PRO A 111 21.04 -7.59 -12.35
CA PRO A 111 20.51 -8.81 -11.77
C PRO A 111 18.97 -8.79 -11.73
N ARG A 112 18.33 -9.85 -12.24
CA ARG A 112 16.86 -9.93 -12.34
C ARG A 112 16.15 -9.67 -11.02
N MET A 113 16.71 -10.19 -9.92
CA MET A 113 16.10 -10.09 -8.59
C MET A 113 16.23 -8.68 -8.00
N ALA A 114 17.26 -7.93 -8.40
CA ALA A 114 17.34 -6.51 -8.08
C ALA A 114 16.24 -5.74 -8.82
N LEU A 115 16.04 -6.00 -10.12
CA LEU A 115 14.96 -5.37 -10.90
C LEU A 115 13.58 -5.69 -10.34
N PHE A 116 13.32 -6.94 -9.99
CA PHE A 116 12.04 -7.37 -9.40
C PHE A 116 11.77 -6.69 -8.07
N HIS A 117 12.79 -6.58 -7.22
CA HIS A 117 12.68 -5.83 -5.98
C HIS A 117 12.37 -4.35 -6.23
N GLU A 118 13.02 -3.72 -7.21
CA GLU A 118 12.74 -2.31 -7.54
C GLU A 118 11.32 -2.12 -8.07
N CYS A 119 10.86 -2.99 -8.97
CA CYS A 119 9.49 -2.92 -9.48
C CYS A 119 8.47 -3.01 -8.35
N LEU A 120 8.66 -3.98 -7.44
CA LEU A 120 7.82 -4.15 -6.27
C LEU A 120 7.83 -2.93 -5.36
N VAL A 121 9.03 -2.40 -5.02
CA VAL A 121 9.15 -1.25 -4.12
C VAL A 121 8.46 -0.02 -4.71
N LEU A 122 8.65 0.26 -6.00
CA LEU A 122 8.02 1.39 -6.67
C LEU A 122 6.50 1.25 -6.69
N TRP A 123 5.97 0.06 -6.97
CA TRP A 123 4.53 -0.18 -6.86
C TRP A 123 4.02 0.03 -5.44
N MET A 124 4.71 -0.50 -4.42
CA MET A 124 4.30 -0.30 -3.02
C MET A 124 4.34 1.18 -2.60
N VAL A 125 5.28 1.99 -3.11
CA VAL A 125 5.26 3.45 -2.89
C VAL A 125 4.05 4.09 -3.57
N SER A 126 3.83 3.79 -4.85
CA SER A 126 2.66 4.33 -5.57
C SER A 126 1.37 3.99 -4.85
N TYR A 127 1.22 2.74 -4.41
CA TYR A 127 0.05 2.26 -3.71
C TYR A 127 -0.14 2.95 -2.36
N ALA A 128 0.94 3.07 -1.57
CA ALA A 128 0.91 3.80 -0.30
C ALA A 128 0.52 5.28 -0.48
N ILE A 129 1.00 5.94 -1.55
CA ILE A 129 0.63 7.33 -1.86
C ILE A 129 -0.86 7.42 -2.20
N THR A 130 -1.39 6.54 -3.06
CA THR A 130 -2.82 6.50 -3.39
C THR A 130 -3.68 6.28 -2.15
N ASN A 131 -3.28 5.32 -1.30
CA ASN A 131 -3.99 5.02 -0.06
C ASN A 131 -4.01 6.21 0.90
N LEU A 132 -2.86 6.89 1.08
CA LEU A 132 -2.72 8.02 1.99
C LEU A 132 -3.44 9.29 1.53
N LEU A 133 -3.43 9.57 0.23
CA LEU A 133 -3.93 10.83 -0.32
C LEU A 133 -5.36 10.74 -0.83
N TRP A 134 -5.85 9.55 -1.15
CA TRP A 134 -7.16 9.35 -1.74
C TRP A 134 -8.04 8.41 -0.91
N GLU A 135 -7.71 7.12 -0.79
CA GLU A 135 -8.61 6.11 -0.20
C GLU A 135 -8.89 6.35 1.29
N ILE A 136 -7.86 6.55 2.12
CA ILE A 136 -8.02 6.76 3.56
C ILE A 136 -8.79 8.07 3.86
N PRO A 137 -8.42 9.22 3.26
CA PRO A 137 -9.21 10.44 3.40
C PRO A 137 -10.65 10.26 2.91
N TRP A 138 -10.85 9.55 1.80
CA TRP A 138 -12.18 9.22 1.30
C TRP A 138 -12.99 8.43 2.34
N VAL A 139 -12.44 7.35 2.92
CA VAL A 139 -13.13 6.55 3.94
C VAL A 139 -13.50 7.37 5.17
N ILE A 140 -12.58 8.24 5.63
CA ILE A 140 -12.78 9.02 6.86
C ILE A 140 -13.84 10.11 6.65
N PHE A 141 -13.81 10.79 5.50
CA PHE A 141 -14.55 12.03 5.33
C PHE A 141 -15.73 11.96 4.37
N SER A 142 -15.77 10.99 3.44
CA SER A 142 -16.88 10.86 2.49
C SER A 142 -18.26 10.78 3.15
N PRO A 143 -18.47 10.16 4.34
CA PRO A 143 -19.79 10.16 5.00
C PRO A 143 -20.32 11.54 5.36
N PHE A 144 -19.42 12.50 5.59
CA PHE A 144 -19.78 13.86 6.02
C PHE A 144 -19.87 14.84 4.86
N VAL A 145 -19.09 14.63 3.80
CA VAL A 145 -19.00 15.56 2.67
C VAL A 145 -19.93 15.18 1.53
N PHE A 146 -20.09 13.88 1.24
CA PHE A 146 -20.94 13.40 0.14
C PHE A 146 -22.31 12.97 0.64
N HIS A 147 -22.98 13.82 1.41
CA HIS A 147 -24.31 13.52 1.95
C HIS A 147 -25.39 13.64 0.86
N ASP A 148 -26.26 12.64 0.74
CA ASP A 148 -27.40 12.59 -0.21
C ASP A 148 -27.03 12.83 -1.70
N LEU A 149 -25.84 12.38 -2.13
CA LEU A 149 -25.45 12.41 -3.54
C LEU A 149 -25.81 11.09 -4.23
N HIS A 150 -26.68 11.16 -5.25
CA HIS A 150 -27.20 9.98 -5.94
C HIS A 150 -26.96 9.96 -7.44
N THR A 151 -26.63 11.10 -8.03
CA THR A 151 -26.40 11.25 -9.46
C THR A 151 -25.14 12.07 -9.73
N LEU A 152 -24.59 11.96 -10.94
CA LEU A 152 -23.51 12.83 -11.38
C LEU A 152 -23.95 14.30 -11.39
N GLY A 153 -25.24 14.56 -11.65
CA GLY A 153 -25.82 15.90 -11.56
C GLY A 153 -25.69 16.50 -10.16
N ASP A 154 -25.89 15.69 -9.12
CA ASP A 154 -25.76 16.15 -7.72
C ASP A 154 -24.31 16.56 -7.42
N ILE A 155 -23.33 15.76 -7.85
CA ILE A 155 -21.91 16.11 -7.69
C ILE A 155 -21.55 17.38 -8.47
N VAL A 156 -22.04 17.50 -9.71
CA VAL A 156 -21.82 18.69 -10.54
C VAL A 156 -22.43 19.92 -9.89
N ALA A 157 -23.59 19.81 -9.25
CA ALA A 157 -24.23 20.90 -8.51
C ALA A 157 -23.41 21.38 -7.30
N TYR A 158 -22.51 20.54 -6.76
CA TYR A 158 -21.55 20.92 -5.72
C TYR A 158 -20.32 21.69 -6.25
N THR A 159 -20.15 21.79 -7.57
CA THR A 159 -18.99 22.48 -8.18
C THR A 159 -18.78 23.92 -7.69
N PRO A 160 -19.82 24.78 -7.53
CA PRO A 160 -19.62 26.13 -6.99
C PRO A 160 -18.97 26.10 -5.61
N TRP A 161 -19.43 25.22 -4.71
CA TRP A 161 -18.86 25.05 -3.37
C TRP A 161 -17.42 24.56 -3.41
N LEU A 162 -17.10 23.59 -4.29
CA LEU A 162 -15.73 23.09 -4.51
C LEU A 162 -14.75 24.19 -4.95
N ARG A 163 -15.26 25.26 -5.58
CA ARG A 163 -14.47 26.40 -6.09
C ARG A 163 -14.40 27.57 -5.12
N GLU A 164 -15.12 27.57 -4.01
CA GLU A 164 -15.13 28.70 -3.05
C GLU A 164 -13.74 28.95 -2.44
N ASN A 165 -12.96 27.90 -2.18
CA ASN A 165 -11.58 28.01 -1.73
C ASN A 165 -10.75 26.75 -2.04
N VAL A 166 -9.43 26.86 -1.91
CA VAL A 166 -8.47 25.78 -2.23
C VAL A 166 -8.65 24.54 -1.35
N LEU A 167 -9.13 24.68 -0.11
CA LEU A 167 -9.38 23.53 0.77
C LEU A 167 -10.57 22.72 0.29
N HIS A 168 -11.64 23.38 -0.18
CA HIS A 168 -12.79 22.68 -0.77
C HIS A 168 -12.41 21.93 -2.03
N MET A 169 -11.41 22.43 -2.75
CA MET A 169 -10.90 21.83 -3.96
C MET A 169 -10.25 20.45 -3.73
N TYR A 170 -9.87 20.10 -2.49
CA TYR A 170 -9.44 18.72 -2.19
C TYR A 170 -10.58 17.71 -2.39
N TRP A 171 -11.84 18.12 -2.17
CA TRP A 171 -13.00 17.26 -2.41
C TRP A 171 -13.28 17.02 -3.89
N TRP A 172 -12.72 17.83 -4.80
CA TRP A 172 -12.72 17.51 -6.24
C TRP A 172 -11.96 16.21 -6.51
N ASP A 173 -10.83 16.00 -5.86
CA ASP A 173 -10.03 14.78 -6.00
C ASP A 173 -10.75 13.57 -5.39
N LEU A 174 -11.32 13.74 -4.20
CA LEU A 174 -12.07 12.66 -3.53
C LEU A 174 -13.39 12.32 -4.23
N ALA A 175 -14.05 13.28 -4.87
CA ALA A 175 -15.27 13.06 -5.65
C ALA A 175 -14.98 12.57 -7.08
N SER A 176 -13.71 12.58 -7.51
CA SER A 176 -13.35 12.37 -8.92
C SER A 176 -13.85 11.04 -9.49
N PHE A 177 -13.84 9.99 -8.68
CA PHE A 177 -14.33 8.66 -9.06
C PHE A 177 -15.86 8.62 -9.23
N GLY A 178 -16.60 9.56 -8.62
CA GLY A 178 -18.03 9.73 -8.82
C GLY A 178 -18.40 10.14 -10.24
N SER A 179 -17.44 10.61 -11.04
CA SER A 179 -17.62 10.87 -12.47
C SER A 179 -17.80 9.61 -13.33
N VAL A 180 -17.42 8.44 -12.78
CA VAL A 180 -17.48 7.15 -13.48
C VAL A 180 -18.26 6.09 -12.71
N ASP A 181 -18.21 6.10 -11.37
CA ASP A 181 -18.94 5.19 -10.49
C ASP A 181 -19.46 5.91 -9.24
N LEU A 182 -20.79 6.03 -9.14
CA LEU A 182 -21.47 6.75 -8.07
C LEU A 182 -21.39 6.06 -6.71
N ARG A 183 -20.92 4.80 -6.63
CA ARG A 183 -20.71 4.11 -5.35
C ARG A 183 -19.74 4.82 -4.42
N THR A 184 -18.89 5.65 -5.01
CA THR A 184 -17.90 6.48 -4.33
C THR A 184 -18.49 7.75 -3.70
N VAL A 185 -19.76 8.06 -3.96
CA VAL A 185 -20.43 9.22 -3.34
C VAL A 185 -21.76 8.85 -2.68
N ASN A 186 -22.36 7.72 -3.02
CA ASN A 186 -23.65 7.28 -2.46
C ASN A 186 -23.53 6.33 -1.25
N HIS A 187 -22.35 6.29 -0.63
CA HIS A 187 -22.01 5.46 0.54
C HIS A 187 -22.41 3.99 0.41
N ASN A 188 -22.21 3.41 -0.77
CA ASN A 188 -22.49 2.01 -0.98
C ASN A 188 -21.73 1.14 0.04
N PRO A 189 -22.42 0.27 0.82
CA PRO A 189 -21.79 -0.46 1.92
C PRO A 189 -20.72 -1.45 1.43
N THR A 190 -20.89 -2.01 0.22
CA THR A 190 -19.87 -2.87 -0.39
C THR A 190 -18.63 -2.07 -0.72
N PHE A 191 -18.76 -0.94 -1.42
CA PHE A 191 -17.62 -0.07 -1.75
C PHE A 191 -16.90 0.40 -0.48
N PHE A 192 -17.66 0.95 0.48
CA PHE A 192 -17.10 1.45 1.73
C PHE A 192 -16.34 0.36 2.51
N THR A 193 -16.84 -0.88 2.54
CA THR A 193 -16.17 -2.01 3.19
C THR A 193 -14.85 -2.36 2.50
N LEU A 194 -14.80 -2.31 1.17
CA LEU A 194 -13.57 -2.58 0.42
C LEU A 194 -12.52 -1.49 0.66
N GLU A 195 -12.93 -0.22 0.69
CA GLU A 195 -12.01 0.91 0.91
C GLU A 195 -11.38 0.91 2.32
N ILE A 196 -11.98 0.25 3.32
CA ILE A 196 -11.35 0.05 4.64
C ILE A 196 -10.03 -0.74 4.54
N TYR A 197 -9.86 -1.57 3.50
CA TYR A 197 -8.59 -2.27 3.29
C TYR A 197 -7.44 -1.34 2.94
N ALA A 198 -7.70 -0.07 2.61
CA ALA A 198 -6.65 0.92 2.42
C ALA A 198 -5.74 1.06 3.66
N PHE A 199 -6.31 0.92 4.87
CA PHE A 199 -5.54 0.90 6.11
C PHE A 199 -4.62 -0.33 6.22
N VAL A 200 -5.10 -1.49 5.78
CA VAL A 200 -4.34 -2.75 5.76
C VAL A 200 -3.19 -2.66 4.75
N ASN A 201 -3.46 -2.09 3.58
CA ASN A 201 -2.48 -1.88 2.52
C ASN A 201 -1.35 -0.95 2.98
N LEU A 202 -1.68 0.17 3.63
CA LEU A 202 -0.70 1.05 4.24
C LEU A 202 0.11 0.35 5.35
N ALA A 203 -0.55 -0.37 6.25
CA ALA A 203 0.11 -1.13 7.31
C ALA A 203 1.07 -2.20 6.74
N GLY A 204 0.64 -2.89 5.68
CA GLY A 204 1.46 -3.85 4.94
C GLY A 204 2.70 -3.20 4.34
N ALA A 205 2.56 -2.03 3.71
CA ALA A 205 3.69 -1.28 3.18
C ALA A 205 4.71 -0.89 4.27
N LEU A 206 4.22 -0.39 5.42
CA LEU A 206 5.08 -0.06 6.57
C LEU A 206 5.77 -1.30 7.14
N ALA A 207 5.06 -2.42 7.26
CA ALA A 207 5.61 -3.70 7.70
C ALA A 207 6.71 -4.19 6.74
N PHE A 208 6.46 -4.13 5.43
CA PHE A 208 7.46 -4.45 4.41
C PHE A 208 8.70 -3.56 4.55
N TRP A 209 8.55 -2.24 4.70
CA TRP A 209 9.69 -1.32 4.86
C TRP A 209 10.54 -1.67 6.08
N ARG A 210 9.88 -1.95 7.21
CA ARG A 210 10.54 -2.36 8.45
C ARG A 210 11.31 -3.68 8.26
N LEU A 211 10.69 -4.67 7.64
CA LEU A 211 11.31 -5.97 7.36
C LEU A 211 12.45 -5.85 6.34
N ASN A 212 12.29 -5.00 5.32
CA ASN A 212 13.31 -4.73 4.32
C ASN A 212 14.55 -4.06 4.93
N LYS A 213 14.35 -3.05 5.80
CA LYS A 213 15.43 -2.38 6.55
C LYS A 213 16.20 -3.36 7.43
N ARG A 214 15.51 -4.32 8.05
CA ARG A 214 16.11 -5.39 8.87
C ARG A 214 16.69 -6.54 8.04
N ARG A 215 16.56 -6.48 6.71
CA ARG A 215 16.92 -7.57 5.79
C ARG A 215 16.27 -8.90 6.18
N SER A 216 15.04 -8.87 6.68
CA SER A 216 14.31 -10.10 7.00
C SER A 216 14.10 -10.93 5.72
N PRO A 217 14.39 -12.23 5.74
CA PRO A 217 14.12 -13.11 4.60
C PRO A 217 12.62 -13.25 4.32
N MET A 218 11.77 -12.91 5.30
CA MET A 218 10.31 -12.99 5.20
C MET A 218 9.66 -11.71 4.66
N ARG A 219 10.43 -10.66 4.35
CA ARG A 219 9.88 -9.37 3.89
C ARG A 219 8.94 -9.51 2.70
N TYR A 220 9.21 -10.45 1.78
CA TYR A 220 8.39 -10.67 0.60
C TYR A 220 7.16 -11.53 0.83
N LEU A 221 6.96 -12.06 2.04
CA LEU A 221 5.68 -12.69 2.39
C LEU A 221 4.55 -11.66 2.39
N ILE A 222 4.84 -10.39 2.70
CA ILE A 222 3.87 -9.29 2.66
C ILE A 222 3.21 -9.16 1.29
N PRO A 223 3.94 -8.92 0.17
CA PRO A 223 3.32 -8.84 -1.15
C PRO A 223 2.76 -10.18 -1.65
N VAL A 224 3.25 -11.32 -1.17
CA VAL A 224 2.70 -12.63 -1.54
C VAL A 224 1.30 -12.83 -0.96
N LEU A 225 1.13 -12.57 0.35
CA LEU A 225 -0.16 -12.70 1.02
C LEU A 225 -1.09 -11.52 0.68
N GLY A 226 -0.52 -10.31 0.62
CA GLY A 226 -1.25 -9.08 0.33
C GLY A 226 -1.74 -8.97 -1.11
N ALA A 227 -1.24 -9.78 -2.05
CA ALA A 227 -1.73 -9.78 -3.43
C ALA A 227 -3.18 -10.27 -3.58
N GLY A 228 -3.65 -11.11 -2.65
CA GLY A 228 -4.99 -11.71 -2.75
C GLY A 228 -6.13 -10.73 -2.45
N GLU A 229 -5.92 -9.81 -1.51
CA GLU A 229 -6.95 -8.88 -1.06
C GLU A 229 -7.40 -7.94 -2.19
N PRO A 230 -6.51 -7.20 -2.88
CA PRO A 230 -6.95 -6.29 -3.95
C PRO A 230 -7.63 -7.03 -5.10
N VAL A 231 -7.22 -8.27 -5.39
CA VAL A 231 -7.83 -9.12 -6.42
C VAL A 231 -9.27 -9.48 -6.06
N VAL A 232 -9.50 -9.90 -4.81
CA VAL A 232 -10.84 -10.23 -4.32
C VAL A 232 -11.70 -8.98 -4.21
N ALA A 233 -11.15 -7.88 -3.71
CA ALA A 233 -11.85 -6.59 -3.64
C ALA A 233 -12.29 -6.11 -5.02
N THR A 234 -11.38 -6.12 -6.00
CA THR A 234 -11.65 -5.83 -7.42
C THR A 234 -12.75 -6.71 -7.98
N PHE A 235 -12.71 -8.02 -7.68
CA PHE A 235 -13.73 -8.96 -8.14
C PHE A 235 -15.11 -8.62 -7.56
N ILE A 236 -15.21 -8.43 -6.23
CA ILE A 236 -16.46 -8.06 -5.55
C ILE A 236 -16.98 -6.71 -6.06
N PHE A 237 -16.11 -5.72 -6.18
CA PHE A 237 -16.43 -4.39 -6.69
C PHE A 237 -16.99 -4.46 -8.12
N SER A 238 -16.36 -5.23 -9.00
CA SER A 238 -16.78 -5.32 -10.40
C SER A 238 -18.08 -6.09 -10.57
N PHE A 239 -18.19 -7.26 -9.94
CA PHE A 239 -19.36 -8.12 -10.10
C PHE A 239 -20.60 -7.59 -9.39
N SER A 240 -20.44 -6.81 -8.32
CA SER A 240 -21.60 -6.12 -7.71
C SER A 240 -22.27 -5.11 -8.65
N GLU A 241 -21.54 -4.51 -9.60
CA GLU A 241 -22.17 -3.67 -10.65
C GLU A 241 -22.79 -4.50 -11.75
N VAL A 242 -22.15 -5.59 -12.16
CA VAL A 242 -22.72 -6.52 -13.15
C VAL A 242 -24.07 -7.05 -12.66
N PHE A 243 -24.14 -7.50 -11.40
CA PHE A 243 -25.40 -7.97 -10.80
C PHE A 243 -26.37 -6.82 -10.48
N GLY A 244 -25.86 -5.61 -10.27
CA GLY A 244 -26.64 -4.39 -10.09
C GLY A 244 -27.16 -3.77 -11.39
N GLY A 245 -26.88 -4.37 -12.56
CA GLY A 245 -27.29 -3.86 -13.86
C GLY A 245 -26.62 -2.53 -14.24
N PHE A 246 -25.41 -2.26 -13.72
CA PHE A 246 -24.64 -1.03 -13.94
C PHE A 246 -25.35 0.26 -13.48
N LYS A 247 -26.25 0.17 -12.50
CA LYS A 247 -27.06 1.32 -12.04
C LYS A 247 -26.25 2.52 -11.54
N ASN A 248 -25.02 2.32 -11.08
CA ASN A 248 -24.18 3.38 -10.53
C ASN A 248 -23.18 3.95 -11.55
N MET A 249 -23.16 3.41 -12.77
CA MET A 249 -22.23 3.82 -13.83
C MET A 249 -22.74 5.06 -14.57
N ALA A 250 -22.50 6.23 -13.98
CA ALA A 250 -23.04 7.50 -14.48
C ALA A 250 -22.54 7.91 -15.88
N GLY A 251 -21.40 7.38 -16.32
CA GLY A 251 -20.78 7.76 -17.59
C GLY A 251 -21.15 6.88 -18.80
N GLY A 252 -21.98 5.86 -18.61
CA GLY A 252 -22.32 4.90 -19.66
C GLY A 252 -21.15 3.98 -20.04
N VAL A 253 -21.31 3.19 -21.11
CA VAL A 253 -20.42 2.04 -21.42
C VAL A 253 -18.93 2.38 -21.51
N ALA A 254 -18.56 3.53 -22.08
CA ALA A 254 -17.15 3.93 -22.20
C ALA A 254 -16.50 4.22 -20.85
N ASP A 255 -17.23 4.89 -19.96
CA ASP A 255 -16.78 5.18 -18.60
C ASP A 255 -16.90 3.95 -17.69
N THR A 256 -17.85 3.05 -17.96
CA THR A 256 -17.90 1.71 -17.36
C THR A 256 -16.65 0.90 -17.72
N LEU A 257 -16.17 0.97 -18.96
CA LEU A 257 -14.90 0.33 -19.33
C LEU A 257 -13.70 1.01 -18.66
N LEU A 258 -13.72 2.32 -18.47
CA LEU A 258 -12.69 3.02 -17.70
C LEU A 258 -12.69 2.59 -16.22
N ALA A 259 -13.84 2.55 -15.57
CA ALA A 259 -13.98 2.22 -14.14
C ALA A 259 -13.92 0.71 -13.82
N LEU A 260 -14.35 -0.15 -14.76
CA LEU A 260 -14.43 -1.60 -14.56
C LEU A 260 -13.40 -2.41 -15.35
N ALA A 261 -12.85 -1.91 -16.44
CA ALA A 261 -11.78 -2.63 -17.16
C ALA A 261 -10.41 -2.07 -16.83
N TRP A 262 -10.27 -0.75 -16.75
CA TRP A 262 -8.95 -0.11 -16.70
C TRP A 262 -8.40 0.05 -15.28
N THR A 263 -9.16 0.64 -14.34
CA THR A 263 -8.79 0.61 -12.91
C THR A 263 -8.73 -0.82 -12.40
N GLN A 264 -9.69 -1.67 -12.77
CA GLN A 264 -9.67 -3.07 -12.33
C GLN A 264 -8.49 -3.86 -12.92
N TYR A 265 -8.04 -3.56 -14.15
CA TYR A 265 -6.79 -4.15 -14.67
C TYR A 265 -5.63 -3.89 -13.72
N GLN A 266 -5.52 -2.68 -13.16
CA GLN A 266 -4.42 -2.34 -12.26
C GLN A 266 -4.55 -3.05 -10.91
N TYR A 267 -5.74 -3.07 -10.32
CA TYR A 267 -5.99 -3.70 -9.02
C TYR A 267 -6.17 -5.23 -9.09
N PHE A 268 -6.25 -5.80 -10.29
CA PHE A 268 -6.23 -7.24 -10.52
C PHE A 268 -4.85 -7.73 -10.97
N VAL A 269 -4.31 -7.17 -12.06
CA VAL A 269 -3.09 -7.66 -12.69
C VAL A 269 -1.85 -7.29 -11.89
N PHE A 270 -1.75 -6.06 -11.37
CA PHE A 270 -0.55 -5.65 -10.65
C PHE A 270 -0.35 -6.46 -9.38
N PRO A 271 -1.35 -6.65 -8.50
CA PRO A 271 -1.20 -7.50 -7.32
C PRO A 271 -0.78 -8.93 -7.67
N LEU A 272 -1.32 -9.54 -8.74
CA LEU A 272 -0.88 -10.86 -9.19
C LEU A 272 0.59 -10.86 -9.65
N VAL A 273 0.99 -9.87 -10.44
CA VAL A 273 2.39 -9.69 -10.87
C VAL A 273 3.30 -9.53 -9.65
N PHE A 274 2.92 -8.69 -8.68
CA PHE A 274 3.73 -8.41 -7.50
C PHE A 274 3.73 -9.55 -6.48
N GLY A 275 2.66 -10.31 -6.36
CA GLY A 275 2.62 -11.57 -5.65
C GLY A 275 3.57 -12.59 -6.27
N TRP A 276 3.58 -12.72 -7.61
CA TRP A 276 4.52 -13.58 -8.32
C TRP A 276 5.98 -13.13 -8.16
N LEU A 277 6.26 -11.83 -8.30
CA LEU A 277 7.59 -11.26 -8.05
C LEU A 277 8.01 -11.51 -6.60
N GLY A 278 7.09 -11.30 -5.66
CA GLY A 278 7.26 -11.60 -4.23
C GLY A 278 7.64 -13.06 -3.99
N CYS A 279 6.95 -14.01 -4.61
CA CYS A 279 7.28 -15.44 -4.54
C CYS A 279 8.71 -15.72 -5.04
N LYS A 280 9.12 -15.12 -6.17
CA LYS A 280 10.49 -15.32 -6.70
C LYS A 280 11.56 -14.76 -5.77
N LEU A 281 11.31 -13.57 -5.21
CA LEU A 281 12.22 -12.89 -4.29
C LEU A 281 12.32 -13.63 -2.95
N LEU A 282 11.19 -14.06 -2.41
CA LEU A 282 11.08 -14.87 -1.18
C LEU A 282 11.83 -16.20 -1.34
N TYR A 283 11.59 -16.90 -2.45
CA TYR A 283 12.24 -18.17 -2.74
C TYR A 283 13.76 -18.04 -2.86
N GLN A 284 14.25 -16.95 -3.45
CA GLN A 284 15.69 -16.72 -3.55
C GLN A 284 16.33 -16.50 -2.17
N ASP A 285 15.66 -15.72 -1.30
CA ASP A 285 16.16 -15.49 0.06
C ASP A 285 16.16 -16.78 0.88
N TRP A 286 15.12 -17.61 0.77
CA TRP A 286 15.08 -18.93 1.41
C TRP A 286 16.16 -19.89 0.90
N ARG A 287 16.35 -20.01 -0.42
CA ARG A 287 17.39 -20.89 -0.97
C ARG A 287 18.78 -20.55 -0.45
N ARG A 288 19.09 -19.26 -0.28
CA ARG A 288 20.39 -18.85 0.25
C ARG A 288 20.55 -19.25 1.71
N LEU A 289 19.51 -19.08 2.53
CA LEU A 289 19.51 -19.53 3.92
C LEU A 289 19.74 -21.05 4.03
N SER A 290 19.04 -21.84 3.22
CA SER A 290 19.22 -23.30 3.20
C SER A 290 20.59 -23.71 2.66
N GLY A 291 21.16 -22.97 1.69
CA GLY A 291 22.49 -23.21 1.15
C GLY A 291 23.63 -22.82 2.09
N SER A 292 23.42 -21.83 2.96
CA SER A 292 24.35 -21.44 4.03
C SER A 292 24.34 -22.42 5.23
N ALA A 293 23.31 -23.27 5.33
CA ALA A 293 23.15 -24.29 6.36
C ALA A 293 23.61 -25.70 5.90
N GLY A 294 24.34 -25.80 4.79
CA GLY A 294 25.03 -27.04 4.43
C GLY A 294 26.19 -27.28 5.40
N PRO A 295 26.47 -28.54 5.81
CA PRO A 295 27.63 -28.83 6.65
C PRO A 295 28.86 -28.26 5.94
N ALA A 296 29.72 -27.56 6.69
CA ALA A 296 31.01 -27.12 6.19
C ALA A 296 31.62 -28.29 5.41
N ARG A 297 31.90 -28.10 4.12
CA ARG A 297 32.67 -29.08 3.35
C ARG A 297 34.01 -29.18 4.05
N VAL A 298 34.14 -30.13 4.95
CA VAL A 298 35.43 -30.60 5.41
C VAL A 298 36.11 -31.07 4.14
N SER A 299 37.09 -30.29 3.69
CA SER A 299 38.04 -30.73 2.68
C SER A 299 38.77 -31.91 3.30
N LEU A 300 38.28 -33.12 3.02
CA LEU A 300 38.98 -34.33 3.36
C LEU A 300 40.17 -34.42 2.40
N ASN A 301 41.37 -34.57 2.95
CA ASN A 301 42.52 -34.94 2.13
C ASN A 301 42.26 -36.31 1.49
N ARG A 302 43.07 -36.70 0.49
CA ARG A 302 42.94 -37.98 -0.27
C ARG A 302 42.86 -39.25 0.61
N THR A 303 43.12 -39.14 1.91
CA THR A 303 43.06 -40.21 2.92
C THR A 303 41.83 -40.17 3.82
N GLY A 304 40.88 -39.25 3.61
CA GLY A 304 39.62 -39.22 4.38
C GLY A 304 39.71 -38.61 5.79
N GLN A 305 40.76 -37.84 6.10
CA GLN A 305 40.89 -37.12 7.38
C GLN A 305 40.59 -35.61 7.23
N PRO A 306 40.02 -34.95 8.27
CA PRO A 306 39.88 -33.50 8.30
C PRO A 306 41.25 -32.84 8.18
N ALA A 307 41.38 -31.86 7.30
CA ALA A 307 42.57 -31.01 7.24
C ALA A 307 42.67 -30.23 8.56
N GLY A 308 43.59 -30.64 9.44
CA GLY A 308 43.85 -29.94 10.69
C GLY A 308 44.60 -28.63 10.43
N ASP A 309 44.13 -27.56 11.07
CA ASP A 309 44.77 -26.25 11.05
C ASP A 309 46.19 -26.34 11.66
N ARG A 310 47.18 -25.84 10.90
CA ARG A 310 48.46 -25.36 11.41
C ARG A 310 48.66 -23.93 10.96
#